data_AF-A0A1I7RHE5-F1
#
_entry.id   AF-A0A1I7RHE5-F1
#
_cell.length_a   1.000
_cell.length_b   1.000
_cell.length_c   1.000
_cell.angle_alpha   90.00
_cell.angle_beta   90.00
_cell.angle_gamma   90.00
#
_symmetry.space_group_name_H-M   'P 1'
#
loop_
_entity.id
_entity.type
_entity.pdbx_description
1 polymer ?
#
loop_
_entity_poly.entity_id
_entity_poly.type
_entity_poly.pdbx_seq_one_letter_code
_entity_poly.pdbx_strand_id
1 'polypeptide(L)' 'MGRKRYRTYEQRLAANWRERKRMSDIYRAFELLRDKIPVENNVRKLSRLELLRFAVTYIRQLEQQLL' A
#
# COMPACT_ATOMS: atom_id res chain seq x y z
N MET A 1 25.32 19.53 27.81
CA MET A 1 25.37 19.62 26.33
C MET A 1 25.43 18.22 25.73
N GLY A 2 24.30 17.65 25.29
CA GLY A 2 24.27 16.29 24.69
C GLY A 2 24.77 16.31 23.24
N ARG A 3 25.80 15.51 22.92
CA ARG A 3 26.31 15.38 21.54
C ARG A 3 25.22 14.77 20.64
N LYS A 4 24.70 15.53 19.67
CA LYS A 4 23.87 15.00 18.58
C LYS A 4 24.72 13.98 17.80
N ARG A 5 24.44 12.69 17.99
CA ARG A 5 25.15 11.61 17.29
C ARG A 5 24.59 11.54 15.86
N TYR A 6 25.38 11.99 14.88
CA TYR A 6 25.00 11.91 13.47
C TYR A 6 25.00 10.44 13.01
N ARG A 7 23.97 10.02 12.26
CA ARG A 7 23.91 8.66 11.72
C ARG A 7 25.06 8.44 10.74
N THR A 8 25.76 7.33 10.88
CA THR A 8 26.78 6.92 9.92
C THR A 8 26.15 6.61 8.56
N TYR A 9 26.97 6.59 7.51
CA TYR A 9 26.52 6.21 6.16
C TYR A 9 25.88 4.81 6.15
N GLU A 10 26.51 3.84 6.82
CA GLU A 10 26.00 2.47 6.95
C GLU A 10 24.64 2.41 7.64
N GLN A 11 24.44 3.19 8.71
CA GLN A 11 23.16 3.26 9.41
C GLN A 11 22.05 3.84 8.52
N ARG A 12 22.38 4.82 7.65
CA ARG A 12 21.44 5.35 6.66
C ARG A 12 21.09 4.31 5.60
N LEU A 13 22.09 3.59 5.07
CA LEU A 13 21.86 2.50 4.10
C LEU A 13 20.97 1.40 4.68
N ALA A 14 21.26 0.94 5.90
CA ALA A 14 20.46 -0.08 6.57
C ALA A 14 19.01 0.39 6.81
N ALA A 15 18.82 1.66 7.18
CA ALA A 15 17.48 2.24 7.32
C ALA A 15 16.73 2.30 5.98
N ASN A 16 17.39 2.72 4.90
CA ASN A 16 16.78 2.77 3.57
C ASN A 16 16.39 1.37 3.07
N TRP A 17 17.22 0.36 3.32
CA TRP A 17 16.89 -1.03 2.98
C TRP A 17 15.66 -1.52 3.73
N ARG A 18 15.57 -1.25 5.05
CA ARG A 18 14.38 -1.61 5.84
C ARG A 18 13.13 -0.92 5.33
N GLU A 19 13.21 0.36 5.00
CA GLU A 19 12.07 1.10 4.48
C GLU A 19 11.65 0.59 3.09
N ARG A 20 12.61 0.24 2.23
CA ARG A 20 12.30 -0.39 0.94
C ARG A 20 11.58 -1.74 1.13
N LYS A 21 12.03 -2.56 2.08
CA LYS A 21 11.36 -3.82 2.42
C LYS A 21 9.93 -3.59 2.92
N ARG A 22 9.75 -2.67 3.88
CA ARG A 22 8.42 -2.26 4.38
C ARG A 22 7.50 -1.80 3.24
N MET A 23 8.02 -0.98 2.33
CA MET A 23 7.28 -0.51 1.17
C MET A 23 6.93 -1.66 0.21
N SER A 24 7.84 -2.62 -0.02
CA SER A 24 7.57 -3.83 -0.81
C SER A 24 6.40 -4.63 -0.25
N ASP A 25 6.33 -4.80 1.07
CA ASP A 25 5.22 -5.50 1.73
C ASP A 25 3.89 -4.76 1.54
N ILE A 26 3.91 -3.43 1.63
CA ILE A 26 2.74 -2.58 1.33
C ILE A 26 2.31 -2.75 -0.14
N TYR A 27 3.25 -2.70 -1.08
CA TYR A 27 2.96 -2.90 -2.51
C TYR A 27 2.31 -4.25 -2.77
N ARG A 28 2.81 -5.32 -2.14
CA ARG A 28 2.22 -6.65 -2.24
C ARG A 28 0.77 -6.68 -1.74
N ALA A 29 0.48 -6.01 -0.63
CA ALA A 29 -0.89 -5.91 -0.11
C ALA A 29 -1.83 -5.13 -1.06
N PHE A 30 -1.33 -4.06 -1.70
CA PHE A 30 -2.11 -3.31 -2.71
C PHE A 30 -2.41 -4.15 -3.96
N GLU A 31 -1.47 -4.98 -4.43
CA GLU A 31 -1.74 -5.89 -5.55
C GLU A 31 -2.76 -6.97 -5.17
N LEU A 32 -2.65 -7.56 -3.97
CA LEU A 32 -3.66 -8.50 -3.47
C LEU A 32 -5.06 -7.86 -3.36
N LEU A 33 -5.13 -6.59 -2.94
CA LEU A 33 -6.40 -5.86 -2.92
C LEU A 33 -6.95 -5.66 -4.32
N ARG A 34 -6.10 -5.32 -5.31
CA ARG A 34 -6.51 -5.17 -6.71
C ARG A 34 -7.09 -6.47 -7.27
N ASP A 35 -6.46 -7.61 -6.98
CA ASP A 35 -6.94 -8.92 -7.46
C ASP A 35 -8.33 -9.30 -6.91
N LYS A 36 -8.74 -8.70 -5.78
CA LYS A 36 -10.06 -8.94 -5.15
C LYS A 36 -11.14 -7.99 -5.62
N ILE A 37 -10.77 -6.92 -6.29
CA ILE A 37 -11.72 -5.91 -6.75
C ILE A 37 -12.10 -6.20 -8.19
N PRO A 38 -13.41 -6.27 -8.53
CA PRO A 38 -13.87 -6.48 -9.90
C PRO A 38 -13.71 -5.19 -10.71
N VAL A 39 -12.49 -4.87 -11.11
CA VAL A 39 -12.18 -3.82 -12.10
C VAL A 39 -11.99 -4.48 -13.44
N GLU A 40 -12.68 -3.99 -14.48
CA GLU A 40 -12.47 -4.48 -15.84
C GLU A 40 -10.99 -4.30 -16.25
N ASN A 41 -10.38 -5.39 -16.76
CA ASN A 41 -8.97 -5.43 -17.15
C ASN A 41 -8.59 -4.42 -18.26
N ASN A 42 -9.58 -3.81 -18.93
CA ASN A 42 -9.39 -2.79 -19.97
C ASN A 42 -9.40 -1.34 -19.44
N VAL A 43 -9.67 -1.14 -18.14
CA VAL A 43 -9.63 0.19 -17.53
C VAL A 43 -8.21 0.46 -17.02
N ARG A 44 -7.75 1.70 -17.20
CA ARG A 44 -6.49 2.21 -16.65
C ARG A 44 -6.27 1.71 -15.21
N LYS A 45 -5.04 1.30 -14.89
CA LYS A 45 -4.66 0.93 -13.51
C LYS A 45 -5.08 2.01 -12.52
N LEU A 46 -5.90 1.63 -11.54
CA LEU A 46 -6.28 2.50 -10.42
C LEU A 46 -5.05 2.97 -9.63
N SER A 47 -5.04 4.24 -9.23
CA SER A 47 -4.11 4.74 -8.22
C SER A 47 -4.40 4.11 -6.85
N ARG A 48 -3.47 4.24 -5.90
CA ARG A 48 -3.65 3.69 -4.54
C ARG A 48 -4.88 4.27 -3.84
N LEU A 49 -5.13 5.57 -4.00
CA LEU A 49 -6.30 6.23 -3.40
C LEU A 49 -7.59 5.75 -4.04
N GLU A 50 -7.63 5.66 -5.37
CA GLU A 50 -8.79 5.12 -6.10
C GLU A 50 -9.08 3.68 -5.68
N LEU A 51 -8.05 2.84 -5.54
CA LEU A 51 -8.20 1.45 -5.12
C LEU A 51 -8.83 1.33 -3.72
N LEU A 52 -8.37 2.15 -2.76
CA LEU A 52 -8.93 2.17 -1.41
C LEU A 52 -10.39 2.64 -1.41
N ARG A 53 -10.70 3.69 -2.18
CA ARG A 53 -12.08 4.18 -2.33
C ARG A 53 -12.98 3.12 -2.94
N PHE A 54 -12.52 2.45 -3.99
CA PHE A 54 -13.27 1.39 -4.64
C PHE A 54 -13.50 0.20 -3.71
N ALA A 55 -12.49 -0.20 -2.93
CA ALA A 55 -12.61 -1.27 -1.95
C ALA A 55 -13.75 -1.01 -0.96
N VAL A 56 -13.82 0.21 -0.40
CA VAL A 56 -14.88 0.60 0.54
C VAL A 56 -16.26 0.55 -0.13
N THR A 57 -16.38 1.09 -1.34
CA THR A 57 -17.65 1.04 -2.10
C THR A 57 -18.06 -0.40 -2.40
N TYR A 58 -17.12 -1.25 -2.80
CA TYR A 58 -17.38 -2.63 -3.15
C TYR A 58 -17.85 -3.46 -1.95
N ILE A 59 -17.22 -3.29 -0.78
CA ILE A 59 -17.66 -3.92 0.47
C ILE A 59 -19.12 -3.54 0.76
N ARG A 60 -19.46 -2.25 0.71
CA ARG A 60 -20.84 -1.77 0.96
C ARG A 60 -21.86 -2.33 -0.04
N GLN A 61 -21.47 -2.45 -1.30
CA GLN A 61 -22.33 -3.03 -2.33
C GLN A 61 -22.60 -4.51 -2.06
N LEU A 62 -21.58 -5.27 -1.68
CA LEU A 62 -21.75 -6.68 -1.30
C LEU A 62 -22.63 -6.84 -0.05
N GLU A 63 -22.45 -5.99 0.95
CA GLU A 63 -23.31 -5.96 2.14
C GLU A 63 -24.78 -5.70 1.78
N GLN A 64 -25.04 -4.79 0.84
CA GLN A 64 -26.40 -4.50 0.37
C GLN A 64 -27.03 -5.67 -0.39
N GLN A 65 -26.24 -6.48 -1.12
CA GLN A 65 -26.75 -7.64 -1.86
C GLN A 65 -27.11 -8.83 -0.96
N LEU A 66 -26.64 -8.82 0.30
CA LEU A 66 -26.93 -9.85 1.29
C LEU A 66 -28.18 -9.54 2.14
N LEU A 67 -28.77 -8.35 1.97
CA LEU A 67 -30.03 -7.91 2.58
C LEU A 67 -31.18 -8.07 1.58
#